data_AF-A0AAU5S5I6-F1
#
_entry.id   AF-A0AAU5S5I6-F1
#
_cell.length_a   1.000
_cell.length_b   1.000
_cell.length_c   1.000
_cell.angle_alpha   90.00
_cell.angle_beta   90.00
_cell.angle_gamma   90.00
#
_symmetry.space_group_name_H-M   'P 1'
#
loop_
_entity.id
_entity.type
_entity.pdbx_description
1 polymer ?
#
loop_
_entity_poly.entity_id
_entity_poly.type
_entity_poly.pdbx_seq_one_letter_code
_entity_poly.pdbx_strand_id
1 'polypeptide(L)'
;MHSSPLAPLRPARPARPARWARLARPGATALTGAAVLTAALTGVAYGSGNPPHRPSHRPPGPIASVSPHSVPAIWTSEQPGTSLDVAYDDGAGHTRSYRLSCSPTPAPAPAPAPDPAPAPAPAPTPVPAPGPDPTTACAHLAEIGGPVPAVPSGQMCSMIYGGPQSARVTGVWQGQAVRESYRRTNGCEVARWNRMVPALPNPVADASRQDAAPVRS
;
A
#
# COMPACT_ATOMS: atom_id res chain seq x y z
N MET A 1 -54.96 -50.15 -15.04
CA MET A 1 -54.40 -49.34 -16.14
C MET A 1 -55.04 -47.96 -16.10
N HIS A 2 -54.54 -47.04 -15.29
CA HIS A 2 -54.90 -45.62 -15.37
C HIS A 2 -53.67 -44.81 -14.98
N SER A 3 -52.88 -44.43 -15.98
CA SER A 3 -51.72 -43.55 -15.83
C SER A 3 -52.17 -42.11 -16.04
N SER A 4 -52.04 -41.27 -15.01
CA SER A 4 -52.24 -39.82 -15.12
C SER A 4 -51.00 -39.17 -15.79
N PRO A 5 -51.16 -38.28 -16.78
CA PRO A 5 -50.04 -37.56 -17.34
C PRO A 5 -49.65 -36.34 -16.47
N LEU A 6 -48.36 -36.24 -16.12
CA LEU A 6 -47.77 -35.05 -15.50
C LEU A 6 -47.69 -33.89 -16.51
N ALA A 7 -48.06 -32.69 -16.07
CA ALA A 7 -47.94 -31.45 -16.83
C ALA A 7 -46.48 -30.96 -16.90
N PRO A 8 -46.03 -30.37 -18.04
CA PRO A 8 -44.67 -29.85 -18.16
C PRO A 8 -44.49 -28.53 -17.38
N LEU A 9 -43.41 -28.47 -16.60
CA LEU A 9 -42.96 -27.28 -15.88
C LEU A 9 -42.48 -26.21 -16.89
N ARG A 10 -43.03 -24.99 -16.76
CA ARG A 10 -42.64 -23.81 -17.53
C ARG A 10 -41.25 -23.31 -17.09
N PRO A 11 -40.36 -22.88 -18.01
CA PRO A 11 -39.10 -22.26 -17.64
C PRO A 11 -39.31 -20.84 -17.10
N ALA A 12 -38.55 -20.50 -16.05
CA ALA A 12 -38.53 -19.19 -15.42
C ALA A 12 -37.88 -18.12 -16.33
N ARG A 13 -38.49 -16.93 -16.40
CA ARG A 13 -37.96 -15.79 -17.17
C ARG A 13 -36.73 -15.18 -16.46
N PRO A 14 -35.68 -14.79 -17.20
CA PRO A 14 -34.54 -14.08 -16.60
C PRO A 14 -34.92 -12.65 -16.20
N ALA A 15 -34.46 -12.23 -15.01
CA ALA A 15 -34.61 -10.88 -14.49
C ALA A 15 -33.74 -9.88 -15.28
N ARG A 16 -34.32 -8.73 -15.63
CA ARG A 16 -33.62 -7.64 -16.34
C ARG A 16 -32.65 -6.93 -15.38
N PRO A 17 -31.43 -6.56 -15.81
CA PRO A 17 -30.51 -5.79 -14.97
C PRO A 17 -31.00 -4.36 -14.75
N ALA A 18 -30.89 -3.90 -13.51
CA ALA A 18 -31.25 -2.54 -13.09
C ALA A 18 -30.33 -1.51 -13.77
N ARG A 19 -30.93 -0.58 -14.51
CA ARG A 19 -30.25 0.61 -15.04
C ARG A 19 -29.99 1.58 -13.89
N TRP A 20 -28.75 1.69 -13.44
CA TRP A 20 -28.37 2.72 -12.49
C TRP A 20 -28.35 4.07 -13.21
N ALA A 21 -29.28 4.94 -12.82
CA ALA A 21 -29.34 6.31 -13.27
C ALA A 21 -28.06 7.04 -12.82
N ARG A 22 -27.30 7.55 -13.78
CA ARG A 22 -26.22 8.52 -13.55
C ARG A 22 -26.85 9.78 -12.97
N LEU A 23 -26.77 9.94 -11.66
CA LEU A 23 -27.07 11.22 -11.02
C LEU A 23 -25.86 12.14 -11.18
N ALA A 24 -26.14 13.27 -11.82
CA ALA A 24 -25.23 14.34 -12.13
C ALA A 24 -24.60 14.94 -10.86
N ARG A 25 -23.32 15.29 -10.96
CA ARG A 25 -22.59 16.13 -9.99
C ARG A 25 -23.04 17.59 -10.14
N PRO A 26 -23.51 18.28 -9.09
CA PRO A 26 -23.56 19.72 -9.10
C PRO A 26 -22.41 20.33 -8.28
N GLY A 27 -21.80 21.37 -8.84
CA GLY A 27 -21.48 22.58 -8.09
C GLY A 27 -20.07 22.70 -7.53
N ALA A 28 -19.12 23.08 -8.40
CA ALA A 28 -17.96 23.84 -8.00
C ALA A 28 -18.41 25.16 -7.35
N THR A 29 -17.97 25.45 -6.14
CA THR A 29 -18.03 26.81 -5.56
C THR A 29 -16.62 27.23 -5.19
N ALA A 30 -16.08 28.12 -6.02
CA ALA A 30 -14.88 28.88 -5.75
C ALA A 30 -15.17 29.86 -4.60
N LEU A 31 -14.38 29.79 -3.52
CA LEU A 31 -14.32 30.84 -2.51
C LEU A 31 -12.96 31.52 -2.63
N THR A 32 -12.97 32.63 -3.34
CA THR A 32 -11.98 33.69 -3.33
C THR A 32 -11.93 34.30 -1.92
N GLY A 33 -10.78 34.20 -1.25
CA GLY A 33 -10.52 34.86 0.03
C GLY A 33 -9.17 35.54 -0.01
N ALA A 34 -9.13 36.77 -0.50
CA ALA A 34 -7.99 37.67 -0.36
C ALA A 34 -7.95 38.22 1.07
N ALA A 35 -6.82 38.06 1.76
CA ALA A 35 -6.51 38.83 2.95
C ALA A 35 -5.03 39.27 2.86
N VAL A 36 -4.86 40.50 2.38
CA VAL A 36 -3.63 41.28 2.48
C VAL A 36 -3.52 41.78 3.92
N LEU A 37 -2.40 41.53 4.58
CA LEU A 37 -2.00 42.27 5.78
C LEU A 37 -0.50 42.56 5.71
N THR A 38 -0.24 43.83 5.43
CA THR A 38 1.05 44.50 5.36
C THR A 38 1.54 44.94 6.75
N ALA A 39 2.86 45.18 6.79
CA ALA A 39 3.56 46.14 7.64
C ALA A 39 4.13 45.69 9.00
N ALA A 40 5.44 45.45 8.95
CA ALA A 40 6.51 46.17 9.66
C ALA A 40 6.46 46.27 11.19
N LEU A 41 7.47 45.69 11.85
CA LEU A 41 8.21 46.39 12.91
C LEU A 41 9.70 46.01 12.85
N THR A 42 10.49 47.08 12.78
CA THR A 42 11.94 47.20 12.94
C THR A 42 12.42 46.58 14.25
N GLY A 43 13.43 45.71 14.18
CA GLY A 43 14.20 45.22 15.32
C GLY A 43 15.68 45.51 15.13
N VAL A 44 16.09 46.73 15.46
CA VAL A 44 17.51 47.07 15.68
C VAL A 44 17.87 46.55 17.07
N ALA A 45 18.76 45.57 17.15
CA ALA A 45 19.43 45.18 18.38
C ALA A 45 20.93 45.50 18.24
N TYR A 46 21.31 46.60 18.89
CA TYR A 46 22.69 46.95 19.22
C TYR A 46 23.19 46.09 20.38
N GLY A 47 24.48 45.74 20.36
CA GLY A 47 25.24 45.20 21.50
C GLY A 47 25.87 43.84 21.19
N SER A 48 27.13 43.55 21.45
CA SER A 48 28.18 44.25 22.18
C SER A 48 29.53 43.69 21.72
N GLY A 49 30.58 44.52 21.76
CA GLY A 49 31.89 44.20 21.21
C GLY A 49 32.53 42.93 21.78
N ASN A 50 32.96 42.06 20.87
CA ASN A 50 33.93 41.00 21.15
C ASN A 50 35.35 41.56 20.95
N PRO A 51 36.33 41.22 21.81
CA PRO A 51 37.70 41.70 21.68
C PRO A 51 38.38 41.14 20.41
N PRO A 52 39.42 41.82 19.88
CA PRO A 52 40.12 41.36 18.69
C PRO A 52 40.88 40.06 18.99
N HIS A 53 40.38 38.94 18.49
CA HIS A 53 41.17 37.71 18.37
C HIS A 53 42.31 37.98 17.39
N ARG A 54 43.55 37.85 17.87
CA ARG A 54 44.73 37.75 17.00
C ARG A 54 44.49 36.62 15.99
N PRO A 55 44.62 36.85 14.67
CA PRO A 55 44.66 35.75 13.73
C PRO A 55 45.96 34.98 13.95
N SER A 56 45.86 33.83 14.63
CA SER A 56 46.91 32.81 14.56
C SER A 56 46.90 32.25 13.14
N HIS A 57 47.68 32.87 12.25
CA HIS A 57 48.01 32.32 10.95
C HIS A 57 48.82 31.04 11.16
N ARG A 58 48.11 29.91 11.21
CA ARG A 58 48.72 28.59 11.04
C ARG A 58 49.15 28.49 9.57
N PRO A 59 50.42 28.15 9.27
CA PRO A 59 50.84 27.91 7.90
C PRO A 59 49.98 26.80 7.28
N PRO A 60 49.64 26.87 5.98
CA PRO A 60 48.94 25.78 5.31
C PRO A 60 49.82 24.52 5.39
N GLY A 61 49.36 23.53 6.16
CA GLY A 61 49.90 22.19 6.05
C GLY A 61 49.61 21.62 4.66
N PRO A 62 50.38 20.61 4.20
CA PRO A 62 50.07 19.95 2.95
C PRO A 62 48.63 19.47 2.99
N ILE A 63 47.86 19.79 1.94
CA ILE A 63 46.54 19.19 1.72
C ILE A 63 46.71 17.68 1.82
N ALA A 64 46.16 17.09 2.88
CA ALA A 64 46.05 15.64 2.96
C ALA A 64 45.30 15.20 1.71
N SER A 65 45.98 14.41 0.88
CA SER A 65 45.38 13.77 -0.29
C SER A 65 44.21 12.93 0.22
N VAL A 66 43.00 13.48 0.13
CA VAL A 66 41.78 12.75 0.44
C VAL A 66 41.70 11.69 -0.64
N SER A 67 42.04 10.45 -0.29
CA SER A 67 41.86 9.32 -1.18
C SER A 67 40.41 9.32 -1.65
N PRO A 68 40.13 9.18 -2.97
CA PRO A 68 38.77 9.22 -3.51
C PRO A 68 37.88 8.04 -3.06
N HIS A 69 38.35 7.18 -2.17
CA HIS A 69 37.65 5.98 -1.69
C HIS A 69 36.89 6.18 -0.37
N SER A 70 36.65 7.42 0.07
CA SER A 70 35.90 7.71 1.32
C SER A 70 34.86 8.81 1.18
N VAL A 71 34.29 9.03 -0.01
CA VAL A 71 32.96 9.61 -0.09
C VAL A 71 31.99 8.53 0.39
N PRO A 72 31.30 8.67 1.55
CA PRO A 72 30.11 7.86 1.75
C PRO A 72 29.19 8.14 0.56
N ALA A 73 28.67 7.10 -0.07
CA ALA A 73 27.64 7.25 -1.08
C ALA A 73 26.37 7.79 -0.41
N ILE A 74 26.32 9.08 -0.12
CA ILE A 74 25.16 9.78 0.48
C ILE A 74 24.12 10.17 -0.56
N TRP A 75 24.20 9.60 -1.75
CA TRP A 75 23.10 9.62 -2.70
C TRP A 75 23.04 8.31 -3.51
N THR A 76 23.27 7.18 -2.85
CA THR A 76 22.63 5.96 -3.34
C THR A 76 21.15 6.18 -3.09
N SER A 77 20.38 6.24 -4.16
CA SER A 77 18.93 6.19 -4.17
C SER A 77 18.45 4.82 -3.67
N GLU A 78 18.82 4.46 -2.44
CA GLU A 78 18.03 3.63 -1.56
C GLU A 78 16.87 4.52 -1.09
N GLN A 79 16.02 4.94 -2.04
CA GLN A 79 14.73 5.49 -1.65
C GLN A 79 14.12 4.44 -0.73
N PRO A 80 13.64 4.78 0.48
CA PRO A 80 12.97 3.82 1.33
C PRO A 80 11.74 3.32 0.57
N GLY A 81 11.95 2.25 -0.19
CA GLY A 81 10.94 1.63 -1.01
C GLY A 81 9.82 1.26 -0.07
N THR A 82 8.60 1.62 -0.45
CA THR A 82 7.45 1.22 0.33
C THR A 82 7.28 -0.28 0.14
N SER A 83 7.89 -1.05 1.03
CA SER A 83 7.89 -2.51 1.02
C SER A 83 7.09 -3.00 2.20
N LEU A 84 6.01 -3.73 1.90
CA LEU A 84 5.16 -4.35 2.90
C LEU A 84 5.15 -5.86 2.68
N ASP A 85 5.60 -6.61 3.68
CA ASP A 85 5.38 -8.03 3.79
C ASP A 85 4.00 -8.26 4.43
N VAL A 86 3.12 -8.94 3.69
CA VAL A 86 1.79 -9.34 4.15
C VAL A 86 1.81 -10.83 4.36
N ALA A 87 1.51 -11.27 5.58
CA ALA A 87 1.23 -12.66 5.91
C ALA A 87 -0.22 -12.78 6.35
N TYR A 88 -1.00 -13.70 5.78
CA TYR A 88 -2.39 -13.91 6.13
C TYR A 88 -2.70 -15.39 6.35
N ASP A 89 -3.57 -15.67 7.30
CA ASP A 89 -4.19 -16.96 7.53
C ASP A 89 -5.58 -16.96 6.89
N ASP A 90 -5.85 -17.97 6.05
CA ASP A 90 -7.11 -18.08 5.32
C ASP A 90 -8.29 -18.60 6.15
N GLY A 91 -8.06 -18.94 7.42
CA GLY A 91 -9.07 -19.52 8.30
C GLY A 91 -9.27 -21.02 8.12
N ALA A 92 -8.62 -21.63 7.11
CA ALA A 92 -8.58 -23.07 6.91
C ALA A 92 -7.30 -23.70 7.48
N GLY A 93 -6.45 -22.89 8.14
CA GLY A 93 -5.17 -23.31 8.70
C GLY A 93 -4.00 -23.17 7.72
N HIS A 94 -4.19 -22.49 6.58
CA HIS A 94 -3.10 -22.19 5.67
C HIS A 94 -2.67 -20.73 5.81
N THR A 95 -1.39 -20.55 6.15
CA THR A 95 -0.75 -19.25 6.09
C THR A 95 -0.13 -19.02 4.72
N ARG A 96 -0.39 -17.85 4.13
CA ARG A 96 0.26 -17.40 2.90
C ARG A 96 0.90 -16.06 3.13
N SER A 97 1.94 -15.76 2.36
CA SER A 97 2.60 -14.47 2.43
C SER A 97 3.01 -13.97 1.06
N TYR A 98 2.97 -12.65 0.88
CA TYR A 98 3.48 -11.96 -0.30
C TYR A 98 4.09 -10.62 0.10
N ARG A 99 4.96 -10.11 -0.75
CA ARG A 99 5.58 -8.80 -0.60
C ARG A 99 4.98 -7.83 -1.61
N LEU A 100 4.51 -6.69 -1.12
CA LEU A 100 4.15 -5.55 -1.93
C LEU A 100 5.35 -4.60 -1.99
N SER A 101 5.87 -4.38 -3.18
CA SER A 101 6.92 -3.39 -3.45
C SER A 101 6.30 -2.24 -4.25
N CYS A 102 5.91 -1.19 -3.55
CA CYS A 102 5.35 0.01 -4.16
C CYS A 102 6.49 0.98 -4.47
N SER A 103 7.07 0.85 -5.67
CA SER A 103 7.99 1.84 -6.23
C SER A 103 7.19 2.84 -7.08
N PRO A 104 7.56 4.13 -7.14
CA PRO A 104 7.15 4.95 -8.26
C PRO A 104 7.63 4.25 -9.55
N THR A 105 6.77 4.24 -10.57
CA THR A 105 7.01 3.65 -11.89
C THR A 105 8.48 3.78 -12.30
N PRO A 106 9.19 2.70 -12.67
CA PRO A 106 10.54 2.82 -13.20
C PRO A 106 10.49 3.75 -14.42
N ALA A 107 11.36 4.74 -14.48
CA ALA A 107 11.56 5.51 -15.71
C ALA A 107 11.80 4.52 -16.86
N PRO A 108 11.24 4.74 -18.06
CA PRO A 108 11.45 3.83 -19.18
C PRO A 108 12.96 3.68 -19.42
N ALA A 109 13.45 2.45 -19.29
CA ALA A 109 14.86 2.15 -19.47
C ALA A 109 15.31 2.59 -20.88
N PRO A 110 16.47 3.25 -21.05
CA PRO A 110 17.03 3.47 -22.37
C PRO A 110 17.25 2.10 -23.05
N ALA A 111 16.98 2.05 -24.36
CA ALA A 111 17.07 0.83 -25.15
C ALA A 111 18.46 0.17 -24.95
N PRO A 112 18.51 -1.14 -24.64
CA PRO A 112 19.79 -1.82 -24.41
C PRO A 112 20.58 -1.89 -25.71
N ALA A 113 21.88 -1.60 -25.62
CA ALA A 113 22.86 -2.03 -26.62
C ALA A 113 22.87 -3.57 -26.68
N PRO A 114 23.19 -4.19 -27.83
CA PRO A 114 23.18 -5.65 -27.96
C PRO A 114 24.20 -6.30 -27.01
N ASP A 115 23.71 -7.20 -26.15
CA ASP A 115 24.47 -7.92 -25.13
C ASP A 115 25.12 -9.19 -25.73
N PRO A 116 26.38 -9.53 -25.39
CA PRO A 116 27.00 -10.83 -25.69
C PRO A 116 26.27 -12.04 -25.06
N ALA A 117 26.55 -13.23 -25.60
CA ALA A 117 25.83 -14.47 -25.32
C ALA A 117 25.77 -14.83 -23.81
N PRO A 118 24.58 -15.22 -23.28
CA PRO A 118 24.39 -15.45 -21.85
C PRO A 118 24.99 -16.78 -21.37
N ALA A 119 25.58 -16.75 -20.17
CA ALA A 119 25.96 -17.92 -19.38
C ALA A 119 24.71 -18.72 -18.92
N PRO A 120 24.85 -20.03 -18.62
CA PRO A 120 23.70 -20.87 -18.25
C PRO A 120 23.03 -20.41 -16.96
N ALA A 121 21.69 -20.33 -16.99
CA ALA A 121 20.86 -19.84 -15.90
C ALA A 121 20.83 -20.80 -14.69
N PRO A 122 20.82 -20.27 -13.44
CA PRO A 122 20.60 -21.07 -12.25
C PRO A 122 19.17 -21.64 -12.21
N ALA A 123 18.98 -22.75 -11.48
CA ALA A 123 17.70 -23.44 -11.35
C ALA A 123 16.57 -22.51 -10.86
N PRO A 124 15.35 -22.63 -11.40
CA PRO A 124 14.25 -21.75 -11.01
C PRO A 124 13.81 -22.03 -9.57
N THR A 125 13.83 -20.98 -8.73
CA THR A 125 13.15 -20.98 -7.43
C THR A 125 11.63 -21.09 -7.61
N PRO A 126 10.90 -21.72 -6.67
CA PRO A 126 9.44 -21.81 -6.73
C PRO A 126 8.80 -20.43 -6.79
N VAL A 127 7.92 -20.21 -7.78
CA VAL A 127 7.10 -19.00 -7.88
C VAL A 127 6.01 -19.07 -6.80
N PRO A 128 5.93 -18.10 -5.87
CA PRO A 128 4.83 -18.04 -4.90
C PRO A 128 3.48 -17.98 -5.60
N ALA A 129 2.46 -18.59 -5.00
CA ALA A 129 1.09 -18.53 -5.53
C ALA A 129 0.67 -17.07 -5.79
N PRO A 130 -0.18 -16.80 -6.82
CA PRO A 130 -0.57 -15.43 -7.17
C PRO A 130 -1.20 -14.73 -5.97
N GLY A 131 -0.53 -13.70 -5.47
CA GLY A 131 -1.07 -12.75 -4.50
C GLY A 131 -2.04 -11.77 -5.18
N PRO A 132 -2.54 -10.77 -4.44
CA PRO A 132 -3.28 -9.67 -5.05
C PRO A 132 -2.42 -8.96 -6.10
N ASP A 133 -3.07 -8.38 -7.11
CA ASP A 133 -2.38 -7.57 -8.12
C ASP A 133 -1.62 -6.43 -7.42
N PRO A 134 -0.28 -6.39 -7.51
CA PRO A 134 0.54 -5.49 -6.71
C PRO A 134 0.29 -4.03 -7.10
N THR A 135 0.01 -3.75 -8.36
CA THR A 135 -0.28 -2.40 -8.86
C THR A 135 -1.57 -1.86 -8.22
N THR A 136 -2.63 -2.66 -8.24
CA THR A 136 -3.93 -2.29 -7.67
C THR A 136 -3.86 -2.17 -6.15
N ALA A 137 -3.16 -3.10 -5.48
CA ALA A 137 -2.93 -3.04 -4.04
C ALA A 137 -2.15 -1.78 -3.63
N CYS A 138 -1.08 -1.44 -4.33
CA CYS A 138 -0.29 -0.23 -4.08
C CYS A 138 -1.08 1.05 -4.34
N ALA A 139 -1.84 1.11 -5.44
CA ALA A 139 -2.68 2.26 -5.76
C ALA A 139 -3.74 2.50 -4.67
N HIS A 140 -4.40 1.43 -4.22
CA HIS A 140 -5.39 1.51 -3.14
C HIS A 140 -4.78 1.95 -1.81
N LEU A 141 -3.62 1.39 -1.44
CA LEU A 141 -2.91 1.81 -0.23
C LEU A 141 -2.48 3.28 -0.31
N ALA A 142 -2.08 3.77 -1.49
CA ALA A 142 -1.78 5.18 -1.69
C ALA A 142 -3.02 6.07 -1.53
N GLU A 143 -4.18 5.63 -2.00
CA GLU A 143 -5.46 6.35 -1.86
C GLU A 143 -5.89 6.47 -0.38
N ILE A 144 -5.79 5.39 0.38
CA ILE A 144 -6.20 5.37 1.81
C ILE A 144 -5.12 5.90 2.77
N GLY A 145 -3.94 6.25 2.27
CA GLY A 145 -2.83 6.77 3.06
C GLY A 145 -1.95 5.71 3.73
N GLY A 146 -2.11 4.43 3.38
CA GLY A 146 -1.32 3.31 3.87
C GLY A 146 -2.09 2.31 4.72
N PRO A 147 -1.37 1.39 5.38
CA PRO A 147 -1.99 0.38 6.23
C PRO A 147 -2.81 1.00 7.37
N VAL A 148 -4.08 0.62 7.46
CA VAL A 148 -5.01 1.21 8.43
C VAL A 148 -4.62 0.80 9.86
N PRO A 149 -4.39 1.74 10.78
CA PRO A 149 -3.96 1.44 12.15
C PRO A 149 -5.05 0.73 12.96
N ALA A 150 -4.68 0.22 14.13
CA ALA A 150 -5.60 -0.45 15.05
C ALA A 150 -6.83 0.40 15.39
N VAL A 151 -7.94 -0.27 15.64
CA VAL A 151 -9.18 0.37 16.10
C VAL A 151 -8.92 1.03 17.47
N PRO A 152 -9.28 2.32 17.67
CA PRO A 152 -9.12 2.97 18.96
C PRO A 152 -9.83 2.23 20.09
N SER A 153 -9.20 2.21 21.26
CA SER A 153 -9.82 1.63 22.46
C SER A 153 -11.07 2.43 22.84
N GLY A 154 -12.15 1.74 23.21
CA GLY A 154 -13.43 2.36 23.57
C GLY A 154 -14.33 2.69 22.38
N GLN A 155 -13.95 2.37 21.13
CA GLN A 155 -14.87 2.44 20.01
C GLN A 155 -16.01 1.43 20.20
N MET A 156 -17.26 1.89 20.08
CA MET A 156 -18.42 1.00 20.14
C MET A 156 -18.52 0.20 18.84
N CYS A 157 -18.22 -1.09 18.94
CA CYS A 157 -18.21 -2.03 17.82
C CYS A 157 -19.31 -3.06 17.98
N SER A 158 -19.96 -3.42 16.87
CA SER A 158 -20.90 -4.54 16.88
C SER A 158 -20.14 -5.86 17.07
N MET A 159 -20.79 -6.85 17.69
CA MET A 159 -20.22 -8.19 17.89
C MET A 159 -20.33 -9.08 16.64
N ILE A 160 -20.28 -8.47 15.44
CA ILE A 160 -20.39 -9.20 14.18
C ILE A 160 -19.05 -9.90 13.91
N TYR A 161 -19.05 -11.22 14.01
CA TYR A 161 -17.91 -12.05 13.66
C TYR A 161 -17.83 -12.25 12.14
N GLY A 162 -16.72 -11.81 11.52
CA GLY A 162 -16.49 -11.91 10.08
C GLY A 162 -15.81 -13.19 9.62
N GLY A 163 -15.23 -13.95 10.55
CA GLY A 163 -14.52 -15.21 10.29
C GLY A 163 -13.18 -15.31 11.02
N PRO A 164 -12.54 -16.50 11.00
CA PRO A 164 -11.29 -16.76 11.73
C PRO A 164 -10.04 -16.16 11.09
N GLN A 165 -10.16 -15.58 9.89
CA GLN A 165 -9.02 -15.07 9.14
C GLN A 165 -8.30 -13.95 9.89
N SER A 166 -6.98 -13.97 9.79
CA SER A 166 -6.11 -12.95 10.35
C SER A 166 -5.01 -12.58 9.37
N ALA A 167 -4.47 -11.37 9.51
CA ALA A 167 -3.34 -10.91 8.70
C ALA A 167 -2.37 -10.08 9.54
N ARG A 168 -1.10 -10.13 9.15
CA ARG A 168 -0.02 -9.29 9.67
C ARG A 168 0.62 -8.57 8.51
N VAL A 169 0.72 -7.25 8.62
CA VAL A 169 1.37 -6.38 7.64
C VAL A 169 2.57 -5.74 8.31
N THR A 170 3.76 -6.01 7.79
CA THR A 170 5.03 -5.51 8.33
C THR A 170 5.86 -4.87 7.23
N GLY A 171 6.63 -3.84 7.57
CA GLY A 171 7.60 -3.26 6.64
C GLY A 171 7.66 -1.75 6.79
N VAL A 172 7.79 -1.05 5.67
CA VAL A 172 7.91 0.40 5.62
C VAL A 172 6.91 0.95 4.60
N TRP A 173 6.12 1.93 5.01
CA TRP A 173 5.20 2.68 4.16
C TRP A 173 5.56 4.16 4.17
N GLN A 174 6.03 4.69 3.04
CA GLN A 174 6.42 6.11 2.91
C GLN A 174 7.35 6.60 4.03
N GLY A 175 8.33 5.77 4.42
CA GLY A 175 9.27 6.06 5.50
C GLY A 175 8.74 5.81 6.92
N GLN A 176 7.47 5.41 7.09
CA GLN A 176 6.90 5.00 8.38
C GLN A 176 7.01 3.49 8.55
N ALA A 177 7.54 3.03 9.68
CA ALA A 177 7.56 1.62 10.02
C ALA A 177 6.13 1.13 10.31
N VAL A 178 5.71 0.07 9.62
CA VAL A 178 4.39 -0.55 9.80
C VAL A 178 4.56 -1.90 10.47
N ARG A 179 3.80 -2.15 11.53
CA ARG A 179 3.63 -3.48 12.13
C ARG A 179 2.20 -3.60 12.64
N GLU A 180 1.30 -3.91 11.72
CA GLU A 180 -0.13 -3.98 11.99
C GLU A 180 -0.63 -5.41 11.95
N SER A 181 -1.54 -5.73 12.87
CA SER A 181 -2.26 -7.01 12.87
C SER A 181 -3.75 -6.75 12.64
N TYR A 182 -4.34 -7.53 11.76
CA TYR A 182 -5.74 -7.46 11.35
C TYR A 182 -6.45 -8.74 11.75
N ARG A 183 -7.62 -8.59 12.32
CA ARG A 183 -8.53 -9.66 12.73
C ARG A 183 -9.92 -9.35 12.18
N ARG A 184 -10.85 -10.29 12.32
CA ARG A 184 -12.23 -10.14 11.85
C ARG A 184 -13.22 -10.57 12.94
N THR A 185 -12.92 -10.28 14.21
CA THR A 185 -13.69 -10.77 15.36
C THR A 185 -14.89 -9.90 15.75
N ASN A 186 -14.92 -8.63 15.31
CA ASN A 186 -16.03 -7.69 15.53
C ASN A 186 -16.24 -6.78 14.30
N GLY A 187 -17.32 -5.99 14.31
CA GLY A 187 -17.72 -5.16 13.18
C GLY A 187 -16.69 -4.09 12.78
N CYS A 188 -15.97 -3.50 13.74
CA CYS A 188 -14.93 -2.51 13.44
C CYS A 188 -13.69 -3.17 12.83
N GLU A 189 -13.31 -4.34 13.32
CA GLU A 189 -12.22 -5.13 12.77
C GLU A 189 -12.51 -5.60 11.34
N VAL A 190 -13.74 -6.04 11.08
CA VAL A 190 -14.21 -6.39 9.72
C VAL A 190 -14.17 -5.18 8.80
N ALA A 191 -14.65 -4.02 9.26
CA ALA A 191 -14.61 -2.79 8.47
C ALA A 191 -13.16 -2.35 8.18
N ARG A 192 -12.26 -2.49 9.16
CA ARG A 192 -10.83 -2.21 9.00
C ARG A 192 -10.17 -3.15 7.98
N TRP A 193 -10.49 -4.44 8.02
CA TRP A 193 -10.05 -5.40 7.01
C TRP A 193 -10.53 -4.99 5.62
N ASN A 194 -11.81 -4.65 5.48
CA ASN A 194 -12.40 -4.29 4.18
C ASN A 194 -11.77 -3.03 3.57
N ARG A 195 -11.35 -2.06 4.40
CA ARG A 195 -10.59 -0.89 3.92
C ARG A 195 -9.23 -1.25 3.35
N MET A 196 -8.66 -2.39 3.74
CA MET A 196 -7.38 -2.87 3.23
C MET A 196 -7.52 -3.72 1.97
N VAL A 197 -8.73 -4.11 1.55
CA VAL A 197 -8.95 -4.80 0.28
C VAL A 197 -8.79 -3.78 -0.86
N PRO A 198 -8.00 -4.06 -1.91
CA PRO A 198 -7.48 -5.37 -2.33
C PRO A 198 -6.05 -5.71 -1.87
N ALA A 199 -5.41 -4.86 -1.06
CA ALA A 199 -4.10 -5.17 -0.50
C ALA A 199 -4.12 -6.32 0.53
N LEU A 200 -5.28 -6.66 1.11
CA LEU A 200 -5.58 -7.93 1.77
C LEU A 200 -6.55 -8.77 0.93
N PRO A 201 -6.56 -10.11 1.10
CA PRO A 201 -7.52 -10.98 0.45
C PRO A 201 -8.96 -10.57 0.75
N ASN A 202 -9.86 -10.86 -0.20
CA ASN A 202 -11.29 -10.69 -0.01
C ASN A 202 -11.93 -12.06 0.30
N PRO A 203 -12.09 -12.42 1.58
CA PRO A 203 -12.54 -13.76 1.97
C PRO A 203 -13.95 -14.10 1.46
N VAL A 204 -14.83 -13.11 1.25
CA VAL A 204 -16.17 -13.37 0.68
C VAL A 204 -16.06 -13.77 -0.79
N ALA A 205 -15.21 -13.08 -1.54
CA ALA A 205 -14.95 -13.40 -2.94
C ALA A 205 -14.13 -14.69 -3.11
N ASP A 206 -13.21 -14.97 -2.18
CA ASP A 206 -12.40 -16.18 -2.18
C ASP A 206 -13.23 -17.42 -1.84
N ALA A 207 -14.09 -17.34 -0.81
CA ALA A 207 -15.04 -18.40 -0.46
C ALA A 207 -16.00 -18.70 -1.62
N SER A 208 -16.58 -17.66 -2.24
CA SER A 208 -17.46 -17.82 -3.40
C SER A 208 -16.76 -18.50 -4.59
N ARG A 209 -15.46 -18.28 -4.78
CA ARG A 209 -14.66 -18.94 -5.82
C ARG A 209 -14.38 -20.41 -5.51
N GLN A 210 -14.26 -20.77 -4.24
CA GLN A 210 -14.05 -22.16 -3.80
C GLN A 210 -15.33 -22.98 -3.97
N ASP A 211 -16.49 -22.41 -3.63
CA ASP A 211 -17.80 -23.04 -3.85
C ASP A 211 -18.13 -23.21 -5.35
N ALA A 212 -17.57 -22.35 -6.19
CA ALA A 212 -17.73 -22.41 -7.65
C ALA A 212 -16.75 -23.37 -8.35
N ALA A 213 -15.75 -23.91 -7.65
CA ALA A 213 -14.82 -24.86 -8.25
C ALA A 213 -15.51 -26.23 -8.43
N PRO A 214 -15.43 -26.86 -9.62
CA PRO A 214 -16.02 -28.17 -9.81
C PRO A 214 -15.33 -29.19 -8.90
N VAL A 215 -16.12 -29.84 -8.03
CA VAL A 215 -15.67 -30.98 -7.22
C VAL A 215 -15.24 -32.07 -8.20
N ARG A 216 -13.95 -32.34 -8.32
CA ARG A 216 -13.45 -33.50 -9.06
C ARG A 216 -13.78 -34.74 -8.24
N SER A 217 -14.78 -35.49 -8.70
CA SER A 217 -15.15 -36.82 -8.22
C SER A 217 -14.18 -37.89 -8.71
#